data_AF-A0A8J5UYF6-F1
#
_entry.id   AF-A0A8J5UYF6-F1
#
_cell.length_a   1.000
_cell.length_b   1.000
_cell.length_c   1.000
_cell.angle_alpha   90.00
_cell.angle_beta   90.00
_cell.angle_gamma   90.00
#
_symmetry.space_group_name_H-M   'P 1'
#
loop_
_entity.id
_entity.type
_entity.pdbx_description
1 polymer ?
#
loop_
_entity_poly.entity_id
_entity_poly.type
_entity_poly.pdbx_seq_one_letter_code
_entity_poly.pdbx_strand_id
1 'polypeptide(L)'
;MDQVSALKDKGNAALQEGKYENAIKFYTEAIALDGKNHVLYSNRSAAHAKSGNYEKALEDAEKTVSLKSDWAKGYSRKGSALAYLGRLNESIAAYETGLQLDPTNIQIRESLEELKAQKASMTANPFASPDLFVKLRNDPRTKEFLNDPEYLKLLNELQTNTRSLGTKLHDPRVLTTLSVLLDFNVMGEDEGMEVDPPKPEEPKPAPKPQPKEDPSIPPEKREAIAEKQKGNDAYKKKDFETALSHYNKAVDLDPTDITYLLNIAAVYFEQKEYQKCIEQCEKAIDIGRENRADFKLIAKAFTRIGHSYEKMSNWKQAKVYYEKSMSEHRTPEIKTILSKLEQKIKEEERKAYINPVKAEEEKELGNQKFKDGDYAAAVKHYSEAILRNPDDAKYYSNRAACYTKLGAFDLGLKDCEKCVELDPKFVKGWVRKGKILQGMQQHRKAVKAYQTALSLDPYNAEASEGYRSCSVYFDSNPEEVRKRAMADPEVQNILRDPAMRLILEQMQNDPKALQDHLKNPAIAEKLQKLLESGLVAIH
;
A
#
# COMPACT_ATOMS: atom_id res chain seq x y z
N MET A 1 17.54 22.32 32.76
CA MET A 1 16.63 22.84 31.71
C MET A 1 17.37 23.12 30.41
N ASP A 2 18.57 23.69 30.47
CA ASP A 2 19.37 24.04 29.27
C ASP A 2 19.70 22.84 28.38
N GLN A 3 20.06 21.70 28.96
CA GLN A 3 20.37 20.49 28.19
C GLN A 3 19.15 19.88 27.49
N VAL A 4 17.97 19.92 28.13
CA VAL A 4 16.71 19.42 27.55
C VAL A 4 16.30 20.29 26.36
N SER A 5 16.40 21.63 26.50
CA SER A 5 16.11 22.53 25.38
C SER A 5 17.10 22.34 24.23
N ALA A 6 18.40 22.23 24.52
CA ALA A 6 19.41 22.01 23.50
C ALA A 6 19.17 20.70 22.71
N LEU A 7 18.80 19.61 23.38
CA LEU A 7 18.46 18.34 22.71
C LEU A 7 17.17 18.44 21.90
N LYS A 8 16.14 19.10 22.43
CA LYS A 8 14.90 19.39 21.70
C LYS A 8 15.18 20.20 20.44
N ASP A 9 16.04 21.22 20.51
CA ASP A 9 16.37 22.08 19.37
C ASP A 9 17.20 21.33 18.31
N LYS A 10 18.14 20.47 18.74
CA LYS A 10 18.81 19.51 17.83
C LYS A 10 17.83 18.54 17.17
N GLY A 11 16.88 18.01 17.93
CA GLY A 11 15.81 17.17 17.40
C GLY A 11 14.96 17.89 16.36
N ASN A 12 14.58 19.15 16.63
CA ASN A 12 13.82 19.99 15.71
C ASN A 12 14.60 20.28 14.42
N ALA A 13 15.89 20.61 14.52
CA ALA A 13 16.74 20.83 13.35
C ALA A 13 16.88 19.55 12.51
N ALA A 14 17.16 18.41 13.13
CA ALA A 14 17.23 17.12 12.44
C ALA A 14 15.90 16.76 11.76
N LEU A 15 14.76 17.08 12.40
CA LEU A 15 13.43 16.86 11.83
C LEU A 15 13.15 17.76 10.62
N GLN A 16 13.62 19.01 10.63
CA GLN A 16 13.54 19.93 9.50
C GLN A 16 14.42 19.49 8.33
N GLU A 17 15.59 18.92 8.61
CA GLU A 17 16.52 18.36 7.62
C GLU A 17 16.10 16.99 7.08
N GLY A 18 14.99 16.41 7.56
CA GLY A 18 14.52 15.08 7.14
C GLY A 18 15.30 13.90 7.74
N LYS A 19 16.19 14.14 8.71
CA LYS A 19 16.99 13.12 9.41
C LYS A 19 16.21 12.54 10.59
N TYR A 20 15.20 11.73 10.29
CA TYR A 20 14.19 11.30 11.28
C TYR A 20 14.77 10.45 12.42
N GLU A 21 15.71 9.55 12.14
CA GLU A 21 16.35 8.69 13.14
C GLU A 21 17.15 9.52 14.15
N ASN A 22 17.85 10.56 13.67
CA ASN A 22 18.57 11.49 14.53
C ASN A 22 17.62 12.34 15.36
N ALA A 23 16.51 12.81 14.78
CA ALA A 23 15.48 13.53 15.51
C ALA A 23 14.89 12.67 16.65
N ILE A 24 14.54 11.41 16.35
CA ILE A 24 14.04 10.44 17.33
C ILE A 24 15.06 10.22 18.45
N LYS A 25 16.35 10.07 18.10
CA LYS A 25 17.43 9.92 19.07
C LYS A 25 17.50 11.11 20.02
N PHE A 26 17.58 12.34 19.49
CA PHE A 26 17.68 13.54 20.32
C PHE A 26 16.44 13.77 21.20
N TYR A 27 15.24 13.51 20.69
CA TYR A 27 14.04 13.59 21.52
C TYR A 27 14.01 12.50 22.60
N THR A 28 14.52 11.29 22.31
CA THR A 28 14.61 10.22 23.30
C THR A 28 15.58 10.56 24.42
N GLU A 29 16.74 11.14 24.09
CA GLU A 29 17.69 11.66 25.08
C GLU A 29 17.07 12.81 25.89
N ALA A 30 16.31 13.72 25.26
CA ALA A 30 15.61 14.79 25.96
C ALA A 30 14.52 14.25 26.91
N ILE A 31 13.78 13.23 26.49
CA ILE A 31 12.73 12.57 27.30
C ILE A 31 13.35 11.82 28.49
N ALA A 32 14.53 11.22 28.34
CA ALA A 32 15.24 10.58 29.44
C ALA A 32 15.61 11.59 30.55
N LEU A 33 15.83 12.86 30.18
CA LEU A 33 16.10 13.95 31.12
C LEU A 33 14.83 14.63 31.65
N ASP A 34 13.75 14.66 30.87
CA ASP A 34 12.46 15.24 31.24
C ASP A 34 11.27 14.45 30.68
N GLY A 35 10.94 13.34 31.37
CA GLY A 35 9.87 12.43 30.99
C GLY A 35 8.44 12.95 31.22
N LYS A 36 8.27 14.17 31.75
CA LYS A 36 6.94 14.79 31.96
C LYS A 36 6.61 15.82 30.89
N ASN A 37 7.52 16.10 29.97
CA ASN A 37 7.34 17.11 28.94
C ASN A 37 6.56 16.57 27.73
N HIS A 38 5.25 16.83 27.72
CA HIS A 38 4.35 16.47 26.62
C HIS A 38 4.81 16.99 25.24
N VAL A 39 5.56 18.11 25.16
CA VAL A 39 6.05 18.64 23.88
C VAL A 39 7.12 17.72 23.27
N LEU A 40 7.97 17.09 24.09
CA LEU A 40 9.00 16.17 23.59
C LEU A 40 8.38 14.92 22.98
N TYR A 41 7.38 14.33 23.64
CA TYR A 41 6.59 13.22 23.11
C TYR A 41 5.85 13.62 21.83
N SER A 42 5.27 14.82 21.77
CA SER A 42 4.59 15.32 20.57
C SER A 42 5.52 15.49 19.37
N ASN A 43 6.76 15.93 19.62
CA ASN A 43 7.77 16.10 18.58
C ASN A 43 8.35 14.75 18.14
N ARG A 44 8.59 13.81 19.06
CA ARG A 44 9.04 12.45 18.73
C ARG A 44 7.96 11.65 18.00
N SER A 45 6.70 11.80 18.38
CA SER A 45 5.53 11.29 17.63
C SER A 45 5.55 11.76 16.18
N ALA A 46 5.79 13.06 15.95
CA ALA A 46 5.90 13.61 14.60
C ALA A 46 7.08 13.05 13.80
N ALA A 47 8.22 12.81 14.45
CA ALA A 47 9.39 12.19 13.83
C ALA A 47 9.13 10.72 13.46
N HIS A 48 8.50 9.94 14.36
CA HIS A 48 8.08 8.57 14.08
C HIS A 48 7.07 8.49 12.92
N ALA A 49 6.10 9.40 12.87
CA ALA A 49 5.14 9.45 11.76
C ALA A 49 5.83 9.75 10.43
N LYS A 50 6.78 10.70 10.40
CA LYS A 50 7.56 11.02 9.19
C LYS A 50 8.51 9.90 8.78
N SER A 51 8.97 9.07 9.71
CA SER A 51 9.77 7.87 9.43
C SER A 51 8.95 6.62 9.10
N GLY A 52 7.62 6.72 9.00
CA GLY A 52 6.72 5.59 8.72
C GLY A 52 6.46 4.63 9.89
N ASN A 53 6.92 4.94 11.10
CA ASN A 53 6.73 4.12 12.31
C ASN A 53 5.46 4.54 13.05
N TYR A 54 4.28 4.26 12.49
CA TYR A 54 3.02 4.84 12.95
C TYR A 54 2.54 4.31 14.31
N GLU A 55 2.85 3.07 14.67
CA GLU A 55 2.56 2.51 15.99
C GLU A 55 3.30 3.24 17.10
N LYS A 56 4.60 3.53 16.90
CA LYS A 56 5.40 4.32 17.84
C LYS A 56 4.96 5.78 17.87
N ALA A 57 4.54 6.32 16.73
CA ALA A 57 3.98 7.66 16.66
C ALA A 57 2.69 7.77 17.49
N LEU A 58 1.85 6.73 17.46
CA LEU A 58 0.64 6.65 18.27
C LEU A 58 0.95 6.53 19.76
N GLU A 59 1.89 5.67 20.15
CA GLU A 59 2.32 5.53 21.56
C GLU A 59 2.77 6.88 22.15
N ASP A 60 3.62 7.61 21.43
CA ASP A 60 4.08 8.94 21.86
C ASP A 60 2.96 9.99 21.83
N ALA A 61 2.03 9.90 20.88
CA ALA A 61 0.87 10.77 20.84
C ALA A 61 -0.03 10.52 22.06
N GLU A 62 -0.33 9.26 22.39
CA GLU A 62 -1.10 8.89 23.59
C GLU A 62 -0.42 9.33 24.87
N LYS A 63 0.91 9.18 24.95
CA LYS A 63 1.68 9.70 26.07
C LYS A 63 1.57 11.22 26.18
N THR A 64 1.63 11.95 25.06
CA THR A 64 1.41 13.40 25.00
C THR A 64 0.05 13.78 25.60
N VAL A 65 -1.02 13.11 25.18
CA VAL A 65 -2.39 13.42 25.66
C VAL A 65 -2.57 13.04 27.13
N SER A 66 -1.91 11.96 27.59
CA SER A 66 -1.94 11.56 29.00
C SER A 66 -1.21 12.55 29.92
N LEU A 67 -0.16 13.19 29.43
CA LEU A 67 0.62 14.19 30.17
C LEU A 67 -0.05 15.57 30.12
N LYS A 68 -0.76 15.88 29.04
CA LYS A 68 -1.49 17.13 28.88
C LYS A 68 -2.76 16.94 28.03
N SER A 69 -3.87 16.69 28.71
CA SER A 69 -5.18 16.38 28.10
C SER A 69 -5.95 17.61 27.60
N ASP A 70 -5.53 18.82 27.94
CA ASP A 70 -6.15 20.08 27.49
C ASP A 70 -5.43 20.69 26.27
N TRP A 71 -4.48 19.96 25.67
CA TRP A 71 -3.68 20.47 24.56
C TRP A 71 -4.10 19.89 23.21
N ALA A 72 -4.82 20.70 22.42
CA ALA A 72 -5.35 20.33 21.11
C ALA A 72 -4.30 19.72 20.15
N LYS A 73 -3.05 20.19 20.18
CA LYS A 73 -1.97 19.66 19.33
C LYS A 73 -1.63 18.20 19.64
N GLY A 74 -1.79 17.75 20.89
CA GLY A 74 -1.62 16.34 21.26
C GLY A 74 -2.65 15.43 20.56
N TYR A 75 -3.90 15.87 20.52
CA TYR A 75 -4.96 15.18 19.80
C TYR A 75 -4.79 15.21 18.28
N SER A 76 -4.25 16.30 17.72
CA SER A 76 -3.83 16.36 16.31
C SER A 76 -2.79 15.29 15.98
N ARG A 77 -1.77 15.09 16.85
CA ARG A 77 -0.78 14.00 16.69
C ARG A 77 -1.42 12.62 16.75
N LYS A 78 -2.32 12.40 17.72
CA LYS A 78 -3.04 11.14 17.90
C LYS A 78 -3.90 10.81 16.68
N GLY A 79 -4.69 11.78 16.20
CA GLY A 79 -5.49 11.66 14.99
C GLY A 79 -4.64 11.33 13.77
N SER A 80 -3.54 12.06 13.54
CA SER A 80 -2.64 11.79 12.42
C SER A 80 -2.06 10.36 12.45
N ALA A 81 -1.60 9.89 13.61
CA ALA A 81 -1.05 8.54 13.74
C ALA A 81 -2.12 7.45 13.49
N LEU A 82 -3.34 7.62 14.03
CA LEU A 82 -4.45 6.71 13.80
C LEU A 82 -4.90 6.68 12.33
N ALA A 83 -4.90 7.83 11.65
CA ALA A 83 -5.21 7.92 10.22
C ALA A 83 -4.21 7.11 9.38
N TYR A 84 -2.91 7.24 9.64
CA TYR A 84 -1.88 6.46 8.94
C TYR A 84 -1.95 4.94 9.23
N LEU A 85 -2.47 4.55 10.40
CA LEU A 85 -2.75 3.15 10.75
C LEU A 85 -4.08 2.62 10.16
N GLY A 86 -4.83 3.44 9.42
CA GLY A 86 -6.15 3.07 8.89
C GLY A 86 -7.26 2.98 9.94
N ARG A 87 -7.01 3.40 11.18
CA ARG A 87 -7.96 3.39 12.31
C ARG A 87 -8.86 4.64 12.24
N LEU A 88 -9.62 4.76 11.15
CA LEU A 88 -10.36 5.97 10.77
C LEU A 88 -11.35 6.47 11.84
N ASN A 89 -12.11 5.58 12.47
CA ASN A 89 -13.08 5.96 13.50
C ASN A 89 -12.41 6.60 14.72
N GLU A 90 -11.30 6.02 15.15
CA GLU A 90 -10.54 6.50 16.30
C GLU A 90 -9.81 7.80 15.97
N SER A 91 -9.33 7.93 14.72
CA SER A 91 -8.75 9.17 14.21
C SER A 91 -9.75 10.33 14.23
N ILE A 92 -10.97 10.10 13.74
CA ILE A 92 -12.06 11.09 13.76
C ILE A 92 -12.35 11.53 15.20
N ALA A 93 -12.52 10.58 16.13
CA ALA A 93 -12.76 10.88 17.54
C ALA A 93 -11.62 11.70 18.18
N ALA A 94 -10.35 11.39 17.85
CA ALA A 94 -9.22 12.16 18.32
C ALA A 94 -9.23 13.60 17.78
N TYR A 95 -9.48 13.80 16.49
CA TYR A 95 -9.58 15.14 15.90
C TYR A 95 -10.78 15.93 16.41
N GLU A 96 -11.93 15.30 16.63
CA GLU A 96 -13.10 15.95 17.25
C GLU A 96 -12.78 16.45 18.66
N THR A 97 -12.09 15.64 19.47
CA THR A 97 -11.63 16.06 20.79
C THR A 97 -10.64 17.22 20.70
N GLY A 98 -9.72 17.18 19.74
CA GLY A 98 -8.78 18.28 19.49
C GLY A 98 -9.48 19.59 19.09
N LEU A 99 -10.52 19.50 18.26
CA LEU A 99 -11.31 20.66 17.82
C LEU A 99 -12.22 21.21 18.92
N GLN A 100 -12.68 20.37 19.85
CA GLN A 100 -13.37 20.83 21.06
C GLN A 100 -12.45 21.70 21.94
N LEU A 101 -11.16 21.36 22.03
CA LEU A 101 -10.17 22.08 22.82
C LEU A 101 -9.67 23.36 22.12
N ASP A 102 -9.57 23.35 20.79
CA ASP A 102 -9.21 24.52 19.97
C ASP A 102 -10.09 24.58 18.70
N PRO A 103 -11.26 25.23 18.77
CA PRO A 103 -12.19 25.33 17.64
C PRO A 103 -11.65 26.14 16.45
N THR A 104 -10.60 26.94 16.67
CA THR A 104 -9.99 27.78 15.63
C THR A 104 -8.90 27.06 14.85
N ASN A 105 -8.60 25.81 15.20
CA ASN A 105 -7.53 25.03 14.59
C ASN A 105 -7.89 24.57 13.17
N ILE A 106 -7.47 25.35 12.16
CA ILE A 106 -7.74 25.08 10.75
C ILE A 106 -7.23 23.68 10.35
N GLN A 107 -6.02 23.30 10.78
CA GLN A 107 -5.42 22.01 10.43
C GLN A 107 -6.24 20.82 10.93
N ILE A 108 -6.74 20.87 12.17
CA ILE A 108 -7.58 19.80 12.74
C ILE A 108 -8.91 19.74 11.99
N ARG A 109 -9.52 20.89 11.69
CA ARG A 109 -10.79 20.96 10.95
C ARG A 109 -10.67 20.37 9.54
N GLU A 110 -9.66 20.77 8.77
CA GLU A 110 -9.42 20.23 7.43
C GLU A 110 -9.16 18.72 7.46
N SER A 111 -8.32 18.26 8.40
CA SER A 111 -8.03 16.82 8.55
C SER A 111 -9.29 16.02 8.94
N LEU A 112 -10.17 16.59 9.76
CA LEU A 112 -11.43 15.98 10.16
C LEU A 112 -12.43 15.92 9.00
N GLU A 113 -12.54 16.99 8.21
CA GLU A 113 -13.37 17.03 6.99
C GLU A 113 -12.92 15.99 5.97
N GLU A 114 -11.61 15.89 5.72
CA GLU A 114 -11.03 14.88 4.82
C GLU A 114 -11.35 13.46 5.29
N LEU A 115 -11.17 13.16 6.58
CA LEU A 115 -11.46 11.83 7.14
C LEU A 115 -12.95 11.51 7.16
N LYS A 116 -13.82 12.51 7.38
CA LYS A 116 -15.29 12.33 7.29
C LYS A 116 -15.71 12.08 5.85
N ALA A 117 -15.13 12.78 4.88
CA ALA A 117 -15.36 12.54 3.46
C ALA A 117 -14.86 11.16 3.03
N GLN A 118 -13.67 10.75 3.48
CA GLN A 118 -13.12 9.42 3.25
C GLN A 118 -14.02 8.33 3.84
N LYS A 119 -14.46 8.48 5.09
CA LYS A 119 -15.39 7.55 5.74
C LYS A 119 -16.73 7.50 5.02
N ALA A 120 -17.29 8.65 4.63
CA ALA A 120 -18.53 8.75 3.88
C ALA A 120 -18.41 8.03 2.52
N SER A 121 -17.31 8.24 1.81
CA SER A 121 -16.99 7.55 0.55
C SER A 121 -16.85 6.03 0.74
N MET A 122 -16.26 5.56 1.84
CA MET A 122 -16.15 4.13 2.15
C MET A 122 -17.47 3.47 2.55
N THR A 123 -18.43 4.25 3.06
CA THR A 123 -19.75 3.75 3.50
C THR A 123 -20.87 4.00 2.49
N ALA A 124 -20.65 4.86 1.50
CA ALA A 124 -21.62 5.18 0.47
C ALA A 124 -21.75 4.00 -0.49
N ASN A 125 -22.99 3.62 -0.81
CA ASN A 125 -23.23 2.70 -1.90
C ASN A 125 -22.82 3.38 -3.22
N PRO A 126 -21.74 2.96 -3.90
CA PRO A 126 -21.29 3.63 -5.14
C PRO A 126 -22.34 3.57 -6.24
N PHE A 127 -23.21 2.55 -6.21
CA PHE A 127 -24.31 2.41 -7.16
C PHE A 127 -25.45 3.39 -6.87
N ALA A 128 -25.59 3.92 -5.66
CA ALA A 128 -26.65 4.87 -5.31
C ALA A 128 -26.29 6.34 -5.64
N SER A 129 -25.21 6.59 -6.38
CA SER A 129 -24.82 7.95 -6.75
C SER A 129 -25.85 8.62 -7.67
N PRO A 130 -26.20 9.91 -7.47
CA PRO A 130 -27.13 10.64 -8.35
C PRO A 130 -26.72 10.65 -9.82
N ASP A 131 -25.40 10.62 -10.07
CA ASP A 131 -24.83 10.69 -11.42
C ASP A 131 -24.50 9.32 -12.02
N LEU A 132 -24.98 8.22 -11.42
CA LEU A 132 -24.65 6.85 -11.85
C LEU A 132 -24.80 6.67 -13.37
N PHE A 133 -26.00 6.93 -13.90
CA PHE A 133 -26.27 6.70 -15.32
C PHE A 133 -25.52 7.66 -16.23
N VAL A 134 -25.20 8.87 -15.76
CA VAL A 134 -24.38 9.83 -16.51
C VAL A 134 -22.95 9.31 -16.63
N LYS A 135 -22.36 8.83 -15.54
CA LYS A 135 -21.02 8.23 -15.53
C LYS A 135 -20.96 6.99 -16.43
N LEU A 136 -21.91 6.07 -16.29
CA LEU A 136 -21.91 4.83 -17.06
C LEU A 136 -22.15 5.04 -18.56
N ARG A 137 -22.95 6.04 -18.93
CA ARG A 137 -23.21 6.38 -20.35
C ARG A 137 -22.00 7.08 -21.00
N ASN A 138 -21.23 7.82 -20.22
CA ASN A 138 -20.08 8.59 -20.70
C ASN A 138 -18.77 7.77 -20.73
N ASP A 139 -18.70 6.62 -20.06
CA ASP A 139 -17.53 5.73 -20.11
C ASP A 139 -17.69 4.67 -21.23
N PRO A 140 -16.73 4.57 -22.17
CA PRO A 140 -16.78 3.62 -23.29
C PRO A 140 -16.94 2.15 -22.89
N ARG A 141 -16.46 1.75 -21.71
CA ARG A 141 -16.49 0.36 -21.22
C ARG A 141 -17.86 -0.05 -20.70
N THR A 142 -18.67 0.92 -20.23
CA THR A 142 -19.96 0.65 -19.59
C THR A 142 -21.17 1.11 -20.40
N LYS A 143 -20.98 1.95 -21.42
CA LYS A 143 -22.07 2.48 -22.24
C LYS A 143 -22.93 1.39 -22.87
N GLU A 144 -22.31 0.30 -23.35
CA GLU A 144 -23.01 -0.81 -24.00
C GLU A 144 -23.78 -1.68 -23.01
N PHE A 145 -23.34 -1.75 -21.75
CA PHE A 145 -24.07 -2.50 -20.72
C PHE A 145 -25.46 -1.91 -20.47
N LEU A 146 -25.63 -0.60 -20.67
CA LEU A 146 -26.92 0.09 -20.51
C LEU A 146 -27.96 -0.34 -21.55
N ASN A 147 -27.56 -1.04 -22.62
CA ASN A 147 -28.47 -1.62 -23.61
C ASN A 147 -28.97 -3.02 -23.21
N ASP A 148 -28.40 -3.65 -22.18
CA ASP A 148 -28.80 -4.97 -21.68
C ASP A 148 -29.84 -4.87 -20.55
N PRO A 149 -31.09 -5.35 -20.76
CA PRO A 149 -32.14 -5.35 -19.74
C PRO A 149 -31.78 -6.12 -18.45
N GLU A 150 -30.98 -7.18 -18.54
CA GLU A 150 -30.58 -7.98 -17.37
C GLU A 150 -29.51 -7.26 -16.54
N TYR A 151 -28.61 -6.53 -17.20
CA TYR A 151 -27.66 -5.65 -16.52
C TYR A 151 -28.37 -4.48 -15.81
N LEU A 152 -29.40 -3.88 -16.43
CA LEU A 152 -30.18 -2.82 -15.79
C LEU A 152 -30.92 -3.32 -14.53
N LYS A 153 -31.44 -4.56 -14.54
CA LYS A 153 -32.03 -5.20 -13.35
C LYS A 153 -30.97 -5.41 -12.26
N LEU A 154 -29.79 -5.92 -12.63
CA LEU A 154 -28.66 -6.08 -11.72
C LEU A 154 -28.21 -4.75 -11.11
N LEU A 155 -28.15 -3.69 -11.91
CA LEU A 155 -27.76 -2.35 -11.44
C LEU A 155 -28.77 -1.78 -10.44
N ASN A 156 -30.07 -1.99 -10.67
CA ASN A 156 -31.14 -1.59 -9.74
C ASN A 156 -31.10 -2.39 -8.42
N GLU A 157 -30.77 -3.68 -8.49
CA GLU A 157 -30.53 -4.52 -7.30
C GLU A 157 -29.35 -3.97 -6.47
N LEU A 158 -28.26 -3.58 -7.14
CA LEU A 158 -27.07 -3.03 -6.49
C LEU A 158 -27.28 -1.61 -5.94
N GLN A 159 -28.15 -0.80 -6.56
CA GLN A 159 -28.58 0.51 -6.05
C GLN A 159 -29.32 0.39 -4.72
N THR A 160 -30.17 -0.63 -4.59
CA THR A 160 -31.11 -0.77 -3.47
C THR A 160 -30.57 -1.66 -2.35
N ASN A 161 -29.62 -2.56 -2.64
CA ASN A 161 -29.09 -3.51 -1.67
C ASN A 161 -27.58 -3.75 -1.82
N THR A 162 -26.75 -2.91 -1.19
CA THR A 162 -25.28 -3.05 -1.21
C THR A 162 -24.75 -4.37 -0.61
N ARG A 163 -25.57 -5.10 0.18
CA ARG A 163 -25.16 -6.40 0.75
C ARG A 163 -25.10 -7.51 -0.30
N SER A 164 -25.80 -7.36 -1.44
CA SER A 164 -25.70 -8.31 -2.55
C SER A 164 -24.43 -8.13 -3.36
N LEU A 165 -23.72 -6.99 -3.23
CA LEU A 165 -22.52 -6.70 -4.02
C LEU A 165 -21.50 -7.84 -3.97
N GLY A 166 -21.21 -8.37 -2.78
CA GLY A 166 -20.22 -9.43 -2.60
C GLY A 166 -20.49 -10.71 -3.39
N THR A 167 -21.76 -11.07 -3.63
CA THR A 167 -22.10 -12.25 -4.44
C THR A 167 -22.09 -11.96 -5.94
N LYS A 168 -22.24 -10.69 -6.33
CA LYS A 168 -22.27 -10.24 -7.72
C LYS A 168 -20.90 -9.82 -8.28
N LEU A 169 -19.84 -9.78 -7.45
CA LEU A 169 -18.47 -9.43 -7.88
C LEU A 169 -17.88 -10.37 -8.94
N HIS A 170 -18.47 -11.56 -9.15
CA HIS A 170 -18.06 -12.50 -10.19
C HIS A 170 -18.53 -12.09 -11.59
N ASP A 171 -19.48 -11.15 -11.71
CA ASP A 171 -19.90 -10.60 -13.00
C ASP A 171 -18.91 -9.51 -13.43
N PRO A 172 -18.21 -9.67 -14.58
CA PRO A 172 -17.20 -8.72 -15.04
C PRO A 172 -17.75 -7.32 -15.28
N ARG A 173 -19.06 -7.20 -15.57
CA ARG A 173 -19.73 -5.91 -15.74
C ARG A 173 -19.83 -5.17 -14.42
N VAL A 174 -20.05 -5.86 -13.30
CA VAL A 174 -20.13 -5.24 -11.96
C VAL A 174 -18.77 -4.67 -11.55
N LEU A 175 -17.67 -5.39 -11.81
CA LEU A 175 -16.31 -4.90 -11.55
C LEU A 175 -15.95 -3.70 -12.40
N THR A 176 -16.28 -3.73 -13.69
CA THR A 176 -16.07 -2.62 -14.62
C THR A 176 -16.87 -1.39 -14.18
N THR A 177 -18.12 -1.58 -13.75
CA THR A 177 -18.99 -0.52 -13.23
C THR A 177 -18.48 0.06 -11.92
N LEU A 178 -17.95 -0.76 -11.01
CA LEU A 178 -17.27 -0.27 -9.80
C LEU A 178 -16.02 0.55 -10.12
N SER A 179 -15.22 0.09 -11.09
CA SER A 179 -14.04 0.80 -11.58
C SER A 179 -14.39 2.20 -12.09
N VAL A 180 -15.46 2.33 -12.87
CA VAL A 180 -15.99 3.61 -13.37
C VAL A 180 -16.56 4.48 -12.23
N LEU A 181 -17.27 3.89 -11.27
CA LEU A 181 -17.94 4.66 -10.22
C LEU A 181 -17.00 5.20 -9.14
N LEU A 182 -15.97 4.42 -8.82
CA LEU A 182 -15.00 4.70 -7.77
C LEU A 182 -13.67 5.26 -8.31
N ASP A 183 -13.56 5.50 -9.62
CA ASP A 183 -12.33 5.95 -10.29
C ASP A 183 -11.11 5.04 -10.02
N PHE A 184 -11.34 3.73 -9.83
CA PHE A 184 -10.28 2.73 -9.63
C PHE A 184 -10.07 1.89 -10.88
N ASN A 185 -8.98 2.13 -11.61
CA ASN A 185 -8.55 1.22 -12.67
C ASN A 185 -7.96 -0.06 -12.06
N VAL A 186 -8.75 -1.14 -12.02
CA VAL A 186 -8.30 -2.49 -11.66
C VAL A 186 -8.06 -3.28 -12.95
N MET A 187 -6.77 -3.52 -13.26
CA MET A 187 -6.22 -4.53 -14.21
C MET A 187 -6.76 -4.45 -15.66
N GLY A 188 -5.99 -4.09 -16.68
CA GLY A 188 -4.76 -4.76 -17.10
C GLY A 188 -5.06 -5.59 -18.36
N GLU A 189 -5.20 -4.94 -19.51
CA GLU A 189 -5.07 -5.54 -20.84
C GLU A 189 -4.60 -4.44 -21.81
N ASP A 190 -3.56 -4.78 -22.56
CA ASP A 190 -2.91 -3.99 -23.61
C ASP A 190 -3.72 -4.17 -24.89
N GLU A 191 -4.50 -3.17 -25.30
CA GLU A 191 -4.97 -3.05 -26.68
C GLU A 191 -5.03 -1.57 -27.12
N GLY A 192 -4.25 -1.28 -28.16
CA GLY A 192 -4.74 -0.53 -29.31
C GLY A 192 -4.83 0.99 -29.17
N MET A 193 -3.86 1.68 -29.76
CA MET A 193 -4.16 2.96 -30.39
C MET A 193 -5.23 2.76 -31.47
N GLU A 194 -6.49 3.01 -31.14
CA GLU A 194 -7.52 3.34 -32.14
C GLU A 194 -8.04 4.75 -31.88
N VAL A 195 -7.92 5.56 -32.92
CA VAL A 195 -8.36 6.94 -33.03
C VAL A 195 -9.86 6.95 -33.34
N ASP A 196 -10.68 7.44 -32.40
CA ASP A 196 -12.10 7.69 -32.65
C ASP A 196 -12.37 9.15 -33.10
N PRO A 197 -13.44 9.38 -33.91
CA PRO A 197 -13.66 10.61 -34.70
C PRO A 197 -14.16 11.80 -33.85
N PRO A 198 -14.20 13.03 -34.42
CA PRO A 198 -14.49 14.23 -33.65
C PRO A 198 -15.94 14.25 -33.13
N LYS A 199 -16.08 14.52 -31.83
CA LYS A 199 -17.36 14.73 -31.13
C LYS A 199 -18.04 16.03 -31.65
N PRO A 200 -19.38 16.09 -31.76
CA PRO A 200 -20.10 17.29 -32.21
C PRO A 200 -19.86 18.48 -31.27
N GLU A 201 -19.71 19.68 -31.84
CA GLU A 201 -19.46 20.94 -31.13
C GLU A 201 -20.53 21.23 -30.07
N GLU A 202 -20.11 21.25 -28.81
CA GLU A 202 -20.87 21.94 -27.75
C GLU A 202 -20.80 23.47 -27.97
N PRO A 203 -21.85 24.23 -27.63
CA PRO A 203 -21.86 25.68 -27.83
C PRO A 203 -20.70 26.30 -27.06
N LYS A 204 -19.88 27.08 -27.77
CA LYS A 204 -18.73 27.80 -27.20
C LYS A 204 -19.16 28.52 -25.91
N PRO A 205 -18.45 28.32 -24.79
CA PRO A 205 -18.58 29.21 -23.65
C PRO A 205 -18.36 30.64 -24.14
N ALA A 206 -19.23 31.57 -23.74
CA ALA A 206 -19.05 32.98 -24.04
C ALA A 206 -17.60 33.38 -23.72
N PRO A 207 -16.92 34.15 -24.61
CA PRO A 207 -15.54 34.54 -24.39
C PRO A 207 -15.42 35.16 -23.00
N LYS A 208 -14.56 34.59 -22.16
CA LYS A 208 -14.18 35.22 -20.90
C LYS A 208 -13.78 36.65 -21.25
N PRO A 209 -14.33 37.68 -20.58
CA PRO A 209 -13.96 39.06 -20.86
C PRO A 209 -12.44 39.17 -20.81
N GLN A 210 -11.86 39.74 -21.87
CA GLN A 210 -10.44 40.06 -21.90
C GLN A 210 -10.09 40.78 -20.59
N PRO A 211 -8.98 40.42 -19.91
CA PRO A 211 -8.55 41.14 -18.73
C PRO A 211 -8.48 42.63 -19.09
N LYS A 212 -9.20 43.48 -18.34
CA LYS A 212 -9.09 44.93 -18.49
C LYS A 212 -7.60 45.27 -18.40
N GLU A 213 -7.12 46.00 -19.40
CA GLU A 213 -5.72 46.40 -19.53
C GLU A 213 -5.24 47.07 -18.25
N ASP A 214 -4.32 46.43 -17.53
CA ASP A 214 -3.62 47.05 -16.41
C ASP A 214 -2.57 48.00 -16.98
N PRO A 215 -2.72 49.33 -16.83
CA PRO A 215 -1.80 50.31 -17.39
C PRO A 215 -0.38 50.21 -16.81
N SER A 216 -0.18 49.46 -15.71
CA SER A 216 1.11 49.33 -15.02
C SER A 216 2.12 48.38 -15.68
N ILE A 217 1.68 47.53 -16.63
CA ILE A 217 2.56 46.54 -17.29
C ILE A 217 3.32 47.22 -18.45
N PRO A 218 4.66 47.08 -18.57
CA PRO A 218 5.44 47.62 -19.69
C PRO A 218 4.93 47.15 -21.07
N PRO A 219 5.03 47.97 -22.13
CA PRO A 219 4.56 47.62 -23.47
C PRO A 219 5.14 46.30 -24.00
N GLU A 220 6.44 46.09 -23.79
CA GLU A 220 7.18 44.88 -24.19
C GLU A 220 6.60 43.62 -23.54
N LYS A 221 6.26 43.69 -22.24
CA LYS A 221 5.63 42.58 -21.51
C LYS A 221 4.20 42.32 -21.98
N ARG A 222 3.45 43.35 -22.38
CA ARG A 222 2.11 43.17 -22.98
C ARG A 222 2.21 42.46 -24.32
N GLU A 223 3.18 42.83 -25.15
CA GLU A 223 3.43 42.16 -26.43
C GLU A 223 3.86 40.71 -26.19
N ALA A 224 4.74 40.43 -25.24
CA ALA A 224 5.16 39.07 -24.87
C ALA A 224 3.96 38.19 -24.45
N ILE A 225 3.03 38.72 -23.65
CA ILE A 225 1.80 38.02 -23.26
C ILE A 225 0.90 37.74 -24.48
N ALA A 226 0.79 38.68 -25.41
CA ALA A 226 0.01 38.50 -26.64
C ALA A 226 0.64 37.44 -27.56
N GLU A 227 1.96 37.45 -27.72
CA GLU A 227 2.70 36.43 -28.47
C GLU A 227 2.55 35.05 -27.82
N LYS A 228 2.66 34.95 -26.49
CA LYS A 228 2.34 33.69 -25.78
C LYS A 228 0.94 33.18 -26.09
N GLN A 229 -0.07 34.07 -26.15
CA GLN A 229 -1.44 33.64 -26.43
C GLN A 229 -1.58 33.10 -27.87
N LYS A 230 -0.96 33.75 -28.86
CA LYS A 230 -0.89 33.23 -30.24
C LYS A 230 -0.20 31.87 -30.29
N GLY A 231 0.91 31.72 -29.56
CA GLY A 231 1.62 30.45 -29.41
C GLY A 231 0.75 29.35 -28.78
N ASN A 232 -0.01 29.68 -27.73
CA ASN A 232 -0.96 28.74 -27.10
C ASN A 232 -2.05 28.30 -28.08
N ASP A 233 -2.55 29.21 -28.92
CA ASP A 233 -3.60 28.91 -29.89
C ASP A 233 -3.07 28.06 -31.05
N ALA A 234 -1.83 28.27 -31.49
CA ALA A 234 -1.13 27.40 -32.44
C ALA A 234 -0.84 26.02 -31.83
N TYR A 235 -0.38 25.96 -30.58
CA TYR A 235 -0.11 24.72 -29.86
C TYR A 235 -1.35 23.82 -29.74
N LYS A 236 -2.51 24.40 -29.43
CA LYS A 236 -3.79 23.67 -29.38
C LYS A 236 -4.18 23.07 -30.74
N LYS A 237 -3.78 23.72 -31.84
CA LYS A 237 -3.96 23.23 -33.21
C LYS A 237 -2.90 22.22 -33.64
N LYS A 238 -1.96 21.87 -32.74
CA LYS A 238 -0.74 21.07 -33.03
C LYS A 238 0.15 21.68 -34.11
N ASP A 239 0.02 22.98 -34.37
CA ASP A 239 0.93 23.73 -35.22
C ASP A 239 2.16 24.14 -34.38
N PHE A 240 3.07 23.19 -34.24
CA PHE A 240 4.20 23.31 -33.33
C PHE A 240 5.27 24.30 -33.80
N GLU A 241 5.48 24.44 -35.12
CA GLU A 241 6.43 25.40 -35.66
C GLU A 241 5.97 26.83 -35.40
N THR A 242 4.71 27.14 -35.68
CA THR A 242 4.13 28.46 -35.39
C THR A 242 4.07 28.72 -33.88
N ALA A 243 3.77 27.70 -33.07
CA ALA A 243 3.79 27.82 -31.62
C ALA A 243 5.19 28.19 -31.09
N LEU A 244 6.24 27.48 -31.55
CA LEU A 244 7.63 27.76 -31.19
C LEU A 244 8.06 29.16 -31.63
N SER A 245 7.67 29.59 -32.84
CA SER A 245 7.97 30.94 -33.34
C SER A 245 7.40 32.02 -32.41
N HIS A 246 6.13 31.92 -32.04
CA HIS A 246 5.48 32.86 -31.13
C HIS A 246 6.04 32.80 -29.70
N TYR A 247 6.35 31.61 -29.18
CA TYR A 247 6.95 31.51 -27.85
C TYR A 247 8.38 32.05 -27.81
N ASN A 248 9.20 31.82 -28.83
CA ASN A 248 10.55 32.40 -28.91
C ASN A 248 10.48 33.93 -28.99
N LYS A 249 9.55 34.48 -29.79
CA LYS A 249 9.33 35.93 -29.82
C LYS A 249 8.90 36.47 -28.44
N ALA A 250 8.10 35.72 -27.67
CA ALA A 250 7.74 36.10 -26.30
C ALA A 250 8.96 36.09 -25.35
N VAL A 251 9.87 35.13 -25.50
CA VAL A 251 11.15 35.09 -24.76
C VAL A 251 12.04 36.28 -25.10
N ASP A 252 12.13 36.67 -26.38
CA ASP A 252 12.92 37.82 -26.82
C ASP A 252 12.38 39.14 -26.23
N LEU A 253 11.06 39.25 -26.06
CA LEU A 253 10.37 40.44 -25.52
C LEU A 253 10.40 40.49 -23.99
N ASP A 254 10.28 39.36 -23.30
CA ASP A 254 10.44 39.27 -21.84
C ASP A 254 11.19 37.98 -21.46
N PRO A 255 12.54 38.04 -21.38
CA PRO A 255 13.37 36.86 -21.08
C PRO A 255 13.30 36.44 -19.61
N THR A 256 12.60 37.19 -18.76
CA THR A 256 12.53 36.93 -17.30
C THR A 256 11.39 36.00 -16.90
N ASP A 257 10.36 35.86 -17.75
CA ASP A 257 9.19 35.01 -17.48
C ASP A 257 9.42 33.57 -17.98
N ILE A 258 9.56 32.65 -17.03
CA ILE A 258 9.80 31.23 -17.29
C ILE A 258 8.64 30.51 -17.96
N THR A 259 7.43 31.09 -17.96
CA THR A 259 6.26 30.45 -18.56
C THR A 259 6.42 30.23 -20.06
N TYR A 260 7.15 31.10 -20.76
CA TYR A 260 7.41 30.97 -22.19
C TYR A 260 8.34 29.78 -22.48
N LEU A 261 9.42 29.64 -21.72
CA LEU A 261 10.33 28.49 -21.83
C LEU A 261 9.64 27.18 -21.46
N LEU A 262 8.77 27.19 -20.44
CA LEU A 262 7.94 26.04 -20.13
C LEU A 262 7.00 25.68 -21.28
N ASN A 263 6.44 26.67 -21.99
CA ASN A 263 5.59 26.39 -23.14
C ASN A 263 6.39 25.80 -24.32
N ILE A 264 7.61 26.31 -24.59
CA ILE A 264 8.54 25.71 -25.57
C ILE A 264 8.86 24.27 -25.21
N ALA A 265 9.20 24.00 -23.95
CA ALA A 265 9.46 22.65 -23.47
C ALA A 265 8.24 21.73 -23.63
N ALA A 266 7.02 22.25 -23.48
CA ALA A 266 5.81 21.49 -23.76
C ALA A 266 5.72 21.08 -25.24
N VAL A 267 6.08 21.96 -26.17
CA VAL A 267 6.15 21.63 -27.60
C VAL A 267 7.12 20.49 -27.87
N TYR A 268 8.35 20.61 -27.37
CA TYR A 268 9.35 19.56 -27.56
C TYR A 268 8.94 18.22 -26.93
N PHE A 269 8.22 18.27 -25.81
CA PHE A 269 7.66 17.05 -25.19
C PHE A 269 6.64 16.36 -26.11
N GLU A 270 5.71 17.11 -26.69
CA GLU A 270 4.70 16.58 -27.64
C GLU A 270 5.34 16.06 -28.94
N GLN A 271 6.40 16.72 -29.41
CA GLN A 271 7.20 16.28 -30.55
C GLN A 271 8.06 15.04 -30.25
N LYS A 272 8.04 14.53 -29.00
CA LYS A 272 8.89 13.44 -28.50
C LYS A 272 10.39 13.74 -28.53
N GLU A 273 10.75 15.02 -28.64
CA GLU A 273 12.12 15.52 -28.56
C GLU A 273 12.51 15.72 -27.08
N TYR A 274 12.55 14.61 -26.33
CA TYR A 274 12.69 14.62 -24.87
C TYR A 274 13.98 15.31 -24.39
N GLN A 275 15.09 15.14 -25.11
CA GLN A 275 16.35 15.80 -24.75
C GLN A 275 16.24 17.33 -24.84
N LYS A 276 15.64 17.86 -25.92
CA LYS A 276 15.40 19.30 -26.06
C LYS A 276 14.40 19.81 -25.03
N CYS A 277 13.37 19.01 -24.70
CA CYS A 277 12.43 19.33 -23.63
C CYS A 277 13.16 19.52 -22.29
N ILE A 278 14.08 18.61 -21.94
CA ILE A 278 14.86 18.67 -20.71
C ILE A 278 15.73 19.92 -20.69
N GLU A 279 16.51 20.17 -21.74
CA GLU A 279 17.38 21.35 -21.85
C GLU A 279 16.60 22.67 -21.68
N GLN A 280 15.41 22.76 -22.26
CA GLN A 280 14.56 23.95 -22.12
C GLN A 280 13.96 24.09 -20.72
N CYS A 281 13.59 22.97 -20.07
CA CYS A 281 13.15 23.01 -18.68
C CYS A 281 14.28 23.43 -17.73
N GLU A 282 15.51 22.97 -17.96
CA GLU A 282 16.69 23.36 -17.17
C GLU A 282 16.97 24.85 -17.31
N LYS A 283 16.95 25.39 -18.53
CA LYS A 283 17.01 26.84 -18.77
C LYS A 283 15.88 27.59 -18.05
N ALA A 284 14.66 27.06 -18.08
CA ALA A 284 13.52 27.68 -17.39
C ALA A 284 13.72 27.70 -15.86
N ILE A 285 14.35 26.68 -15.28
CA ILE A 285 14.65 26.61 -13.85
C ILE A 285 15.69 27.67 -13.48
N ASP A 286 16.76 27.80 -14.25
CA ASP A 286 17.84 28.76 -13.98
C ASP A 286 17.31 30.20 -14.02
N ILE A 287 16.63 30.58 -15.10
CA ILE A 287 15.99 31.89 -15.25
C ILE A 287 14.95 32.11 -14.13
N GLY A 288 14.19 31.08 -13.77
CA GLY A 288 13.18 31.15 -12.73
C GLY A 288 13.75 31.43 -11.35
N ARG A 289 14.90 30.82 -11.03
CA ARG A 289 15.59 31.05 -9.77
C ARG A 289 16.23 32.44 -9.73
N GLU A 290 16.85 32.87 -10.82
CA GLU A 290 17.44 34.21 -10.95
C GLU A 290 16.38 35.31 -10.77
N ASN A 291 15.21 35.12 -11.37
CA ASN A 291 14.12 36.10 -11.36
C ASN A 291 13.07 35.86 -10.25
N ARG A 292 13.33 34.94 -9.32
CA ARG A 292 12.45 34.60 -8.18
C ARG A 292 11.01 34.27 -8.60
N ALA A 293 10.87 33.50 -9.67
CA ALA A 293 9.59 33.01 -10.15
C ALA A 293 8.87 32.13 -9.11
N ASP A 294 7.55 31.97 -9.26
CA ASP A 294 6.75 31.12 -8.39
C ASP A 294 7.32 29.69 -8.35
N PHE A 295 7.57 29.17 -7.16
CA PHE A 295 8.11 27.84 -6.92
C PHE A 295 7.27 26.73 -7.57
N LYS A 296 5.96 26.95 -7.80
CA LYS A 296 5.08 26.02 -8.53
C LYS A 296 5.48 25.86 -9.99
N LEU A 297 5.97 26.94 -10.62
CA LEU A 297 6.43 26.89 -12.01
C LEU A 297 7.78 26.15 -12.11
N ILE A 298 8.67 26.34 -11.13
CA ILE A 298 9.92 25.58 -11.03
C ILE A 298 9.62 24.09 -10.82
N ALA A 299 8.67 23.76 -9.93
CA ALA A 299 8.19 22.40 -9.74
C ALA A 299 7.61 21.80 -11.05
N LYS A 300 6.85 22.59 -11.81
CA LYS A 300 6.31 22.18 -13.11
C LYS A 300 7.42 21.86 -14.13
N ALA A 301 8.52 22.63 -14.12
CA ALA A 301 9.69 22.34 -14.94
C ALA A 301 10.32 20.98 -14.56
N PHE A 302 10.58 20.75 -13.26
CA PHE A 302 11.11 19.48 -12.78
C PHE A 302 10.20 18.29 -13.07
N THR A 303 8.89 18.46 -12.90
CA THR A 303 7.88 17.45 -13.26
C THR A 303 7.99 17.08 -14.74
N ARG A 304 8.16 18.06 -15.63
CA ARG A 304 8.28 17.80 -17.07
C ARG A 304 9.58 17.10 -17.45
N ILE A 305 10.68 17.41 -16.76
CA ILE A 305 11.93 16.64 -16.89
C ILE A 305 11.72 15.19 -16.43
N GLY A 306 11.05 14.99 -15.29
CA GLY A 306 10.66 13.67 -14.79
C GLY A 306 9.88 12.86 -15.81
N HIS A 307 8.83 13.44 -16.39
CA HIS A 307 8.04 12.81 -17.46
C HIS A 307 8.90 12.48 -18.69
N SER A 308 9.84 13.34 -19.05
CA SER A 308 10.72 13.13 -20.21
C SER A 308 11.63 11.91 -20.01
N TYR A 309 12.27 11.80 -18.84
CA TYR A 309 13.05 10.61 -18.50
C TYR A 309 12.19 9.35 -18.38
N GLU A 310 10.96 9.46 -17.90
CA GLU A 310 10.02 8.34 -17.85
C GLU A 310 9.69 7.82 -19.26
N LYS A 311 9.47 8.72 -20.22
CA LYS A 311 9.27 8.34 -21.65
C LYS A 311 10.51 7.72 -22.30
N MET A 312 11.70 8.05 -21.79
CA MET A 312 12.96 7.43 -22.21
C MET A 312 13.30 6.14 -21.44
N SER A 313 12.39 5.64 -20.58
CA SER A 313 12.62 4.49 -19.70
C SER A 313 13.83 4.64 -18.77
N ASN A 314 14.27 5.87 -18.49
CA ASN A 314 15.34 6.15 -17.54
C ASN A 314 14.74 6.42 -16.16
N TRP A 315 14.28 5.35 -15.50
CA TRP A 315 13.51 5.44 -14.25
C TRP A 315 14.30 6.10 -13.12
N LYS A 316 15.63 5.86 -13.06
CA LYS A 316 16.51 6.42 -12.03
C LYS A 316 16.56 7.94 -12.12
N GLN A 317 16.76 8.49 -13.32
CA GLN A 317 16.74 9.94 -13.51
C GLN A 317 15.34 10.52 -13.34
N ALA A 318 14.30 9.84 -13.85
CA ALA A 318 12.91 10.28 -13.63
C ALA A 318 12.60 10.45 -12.14
N LYS A 319 13.03 9.49 -11.29
CA LYS A 319 12.85 9.56 -9.84
C LYS A 319 13.49 10.81 -9.24
N VAL A 320 14.76 11.06 -9.57
CA VAL A 320 15.51 12.23 -9.07
C VAL A 320 14.77 13.53 -9.38
N TYR A 321 14.26 13.68 -10.60
CA TYR A 321 13.57 14.92 -11.00
C TYR A 321 12.16 15.04 -10.41
N TYR A 322 11.43 13.95 -10.21
CA TYR A 322 10.18 13.98 -9.44
C TYR A 322 10.41 14.32 -7.95
N GLU A 323 11.48 13.82 -7.34
CA GLU A 323 11.88 14.20 -5.98
C GLU A 323 12.23 15.69 -5.89
N LYS A 324 13.00 16.21 -6.86
CA LYS A 324 13.27 17.65 -6.97
C LYS A 324 11.97 18.45 -7.09
N SER A 325 11.03 18.02 -7.95
CA SER A 325 9.72 18.66 -8.07
C SER A 325 8.96 18.66 -6.74
N MET A 326 8.96 17.56 -6.00
CA MET A 326 8.30 17.44 -4.70
C MET A 326 8.94 18.30 -3.62
N SER A 327 10.24 18.56 -3.72
CA SER A 327 10.97 19.47 -2.82
C SER A 327 10.58 20.94 -3.05
N GLU A 328 10.26 21.32 -4.30
CA GLU A 328 9.78 22.66 -4.65
C GLU A 328 8.28 22.84 -4.33
N HIS A 329 7.44 21.89 -4.76
CA HIS A 329 6.00 21.92 -4.50
C HIS A 329 5.43 20.50 -4.38
N ARG A 330 4.97 20.16 -3.17
CA ARG A 330 4.43 18.85 -2.86
C ARG A 330 3.01 18.67 -3.39
N THR A 331 2.82 17.74 -4.32
CA THR A 331 1.49 17.38 -4.85
C THR A 331 1.19 15.88 -4.67
N PRO A 332 -0.08 15.49 -4.44
CA PRO A 332 -0.47 14.08 -4.35
C PRO A 332 -0.18 13.26 -5.62
N GLU A 333 -0.27 13.92 -6.78
CA GLU A 333 0.01 13.32 -8.09
C GLU A 333 1.46 12.82 -8.18
N ILE A 334 2.44 13.67 -7.91
CA ILE A 334 3.87 13.29 -8.00
C ILE A 334 4.23 12.26 -6.93
N LYS A 335 3.63 12.33 -5.73
CA LYS A 335 3.79 11.27 -4.72
C LYS A 335 3.36 9.90 -5.25
N THR A 336 2.25 9.85 -5.98
CA THR A 336 1.72 8.61 -6.56
C THR A 336 2.62 8.11 -7.69
N ILE A 337 3.12 9.01 -8.54
CA ILE A 337 4.09 8.67 -9.60
C ILE A 337 5.38 8.09 -9.00
N LEU A 338 5.93 8.74 -7.97
CA LEU A 338 7.14 8.26 -7.28
C LEU A 338 6.96 6.85 -6.72
N SER A 339 5.84 6.56 -6.06
CA SER A 339 5.55 5.23 -5.52
C SER A 339 5.55 4.16 -6.61
N LYS A 340 4.88 4.42 -7.74
CA LYS A 340 4.86 3.51 -8.90
C LYS A 340 6.24 3.33 -9.53
N LEU A 341 7.01 4.42 -9.61
CA LEU A 341 8.34 4.42 -10.19
C LEU A 341 9.34 3.63 -9.33
N GLU A 342 9.26 3.75 -8.00
CA GLU A 342 10.05 2.97 -7.06
C GLU A 342 9.78 1.47 -7.18
N GLN A 343 8.52 1.08 -7.38
CA GLN A 343 8.17 -0.33 -7.65
C GLN A 343 8.81 -0.82 -8.95
N LYS A 344 8.74 -0.04 -10.03
CA LYS A 344 9.38 -0.38 -11.32
C LYS A 344 10.90 -0.52 -11.18
N ILE A 345 11.57 0.44 -10.55
CA ILE A 345 13.02 0.41 -10.32
C ILE A 345 13.39 -0.86 -9.54
N LYS A 346 12.66 -1.15 -8.46
CA LYS A 346 12.91 -2.33 -7.63
C LYS A 346 12.69 -3.63 -8.40
N GLU A 347 11.70 -3.68 -9.27
CA GLU A 347 11.44 -4.84 -10.12
C GLU A 347 12.55 -5.07 -11.16
N GLU A 348 13.01 -4.00 -11.81
CA GLU A 348 14.11 -4.06 -12.77
C GLU A 348 15.43 -4.46 -12.10
N GLU A 349 15.73 -3.87 -10.93
CA GLU A 349 16.90 -4.24 -10.14
C GLU A 349 16.83 -5.70 -9.67
N ARG A 350 15.65 -6.17 -9.22
CA ARG A 350 15.44 -7.58 -8.90
C ARG A 350 15.70 -8.46 -10.11
N LYS A 351 15.12 -8.15 -11.29
CA LYS A 351 15.31 -8.91 -12.53
C LYS A 351 16.78 -8.95 -12.95
N ALA A 352 17.48 -7.83 -12.86
CA ALA A 352 18.91 -7.74 -13.15
C ALA A 352 19.78 -8.50 -12.13
N TYR A 353 19.29 -8.70 -10.90
CA TYR A 353 19.99 -9.45 -9.87
C TYR A 353 19.91 -10.97 -10.06
N ILE A 354 18.92 -11.46 -10.82
CA ILE A 354 18.70 -12.89 -11.06
C ILE A 354 19.90 -13.49 -11.79
N ASN A 355 20.50 -14.50 -11.17
CA ASN A 355 21.60 -15.27 -11.72
C ASN A 355 21.57 -16.70 -11.15
N PRO A 356 21.00 -17.68 -11.88
CA PRO A 356 20.86 -19.05 -11.40
C PRO A 356 22.19 -19.74 -11.07
N VAL A 357 23.28 -19.41 -11.76
CA VAL A 357 24.61 -20.00 -11.51
C VAL A 357 25.14 -19.54 -10.15
N LYS A 358 25.09 -18.23 -9.88
CA LYS A 358 25.48 -17.69 -8.57
C LYS A 358 24.54 -18.14 -7.45
N ALA A 359 23.25 -18.33 -7.74
CA ALA A 359 22.32 -18.90 -6.77
C ALA A 359 22.76 -20.30 -6.32
N GLU A 360 23.25 -21.11 -7.25
CA GLU A 360 23.72 -22.47 -6.96
C GLU A 360 25.03 -22.47 -6.17
N GLU A 361 25.96 -21.56 -6.48
CA GLU A 361 27.19 -21.34 -5.70
C GLU A 361 26.86 -20.99 -4.23
N GLU A 362 25.95 -20.03 -4.02
CA GLU A 362 25.50 -19.63 -2.69
C GLU A 362 24.77 -20.76 -1.96
N LYS A 363 23.99 -21.57 -2.67
CA LYS A 363 23.37 -22.77 -2.08
C LYS A 363 24.44 -23.75 -1.57
N GLU A 364 25.52 -23.98 -2.32
CA GLU A 364 26.58 -24.89 -1.84
C GLU A 364 27.34 -24.34 -0.62
N LEU A 365 27.58 -23.02 -0.56
CA LEU A 365 28.11 -22.38 0.64
C LEU A 365 27.15 -22.53 1.84
N GLY A 366 25.85 -22.35 1.60
CA GLY A 366 24.81 -22.59 2.60
C GLY A 366 24.78 -24.04 3.08
N ASN A 367 24.93 -25.01 2.16
CA ASN A 367 25.02 -26.43 2.49
C ASN A 367 26.23 -26.73 3.38
N GLN A 368 27.37 -26.11 3.08
CA GLN A 368 28.57 -26.27 3.91
C GLN A 368 28.35 -25.72 5.32
N LYS A 369 27.83 -24.50 5.44
CA LYS A 369 27.53 -23.90 6.76
C LYS A 369 26.50 -24.70 7.56
N PHE A 370 25.51 -25.28 6.88
CA PHE A 370 24.55 -26.17 7.51
C PHE A 370 25.22 -27.43 8.09
N LYS A 371 26.16 -28.03 7.36
CA LYS A 371 26.95 -29.19 7.82
C LYS A 371 27.85 -28.82 9.00
N ASP A 372 28.42 -27.62 8.98
CA ASP A 372 29.25 -27.07 10.06
C ASP A 372 28.42 -26.76 11.33
N GLY A 373 27.09 -26.83 11.26
CA GLY A 373 26.18 -26.48 12.36
C GLY A 373 25.91 -24.98 12.50
N ASP A 374 26.51 -24.14 11.65
CA ASP A 374 26.26 -22.70 11.62
C ASP A 374 25.01 -22.39 10.79
N TYR A 375 23.86 -22.63 11.41
CA TYR A 375 22.55 -22.43 10.77
C TYR A 375 22.27 -20.96 10.45
N ALA A 376 22.81 -20.01 11.23
CA ALA A 376 22.61 -18.58 10.99
C ALA A 376 23.36 -18.10 9.75
N ALA A 377 24.61 -18.54 9.54
CA ALA A 377 25.34 -18.27 8.31
C ALA A 377 24.70 -18.99 7.12
N ALA A 378 24.24 -20.23 7.29
CA ALA A 378 23.53 -20.96 6.24
C ALA A 378 22.26 -20.22 5.76
N VAL A 379 21.49 -19.62 6.68
CA VAL A 379 20.33 -18.77 6.33
C VAL A 379 20.73 -17.59 5.46
N LYS A 380 21.89 -16.95 5.71
CA LYS A 380 22.37 -15.82 4.88
C LYS A 380 22.62 -16.27 3.45
N HIS A 381 23.37 -17.36 3.26
CA HIS A 381 23.67 -17.90 1.94
C HIS A 381 22.43 -18.38 1.20
N TYR A 382 21.51 -19.11 1.85
CA TYR A 382 20.25 -19.48 1.19
C TYR A 382 19.35 -18.30 0.88
N SER A 383 19.39 -17.23 1.67
CA SER A 383 18.65 -16.00 1.37
C SER A 383 19.20 -15.29 0.15
N GLU A 384 20.52 -15.24 0.00
CA GLU A 384 21.16 -14.73 -1.22
C GLU A 384 20.83 -15.61 -2.43
N ALA A 385 20.87 -16.94 -2.29
CA ALA A 385 20.46 -17.87 -3.35
C ALA A 385 19.01 -17.60 -3.83
N ILE A 386 18.09 -17.35 -2.89
CA ILE A 386 16.70 -16.98 -3.20
C ILE A 386 16.60 -15.63 -3.93
N LEU A 387 17.40 -14.64 -3.55
CA LEU A 387 17.42 -13.35 -4.27
C LEU A 387 17.91 -13.51 -5.71
N ARG A 388 18.86 -14.42 -5.93
CA ARG A 388 19.46 -14.71 -7.24
C ARG A 388 18.60 -15.63 -8.10
N ASN A 389 17.79 -16.49 -7.51
CA ASN A 389 16.88 -17.38 -8.22
C ASN A 389 15.66 -17.69 -7.34
N PRO A 390 14.64 -16.81 -7.35
CA PRO A 390 13.50 -16.90 -6.45
C PRO A 390 12.51 -18.03 -6.79
N ASP A 391 12.69 -18.71 -7.93
CA ASP A 391 11.73 -19.68 -8.43
C ASP A 391 12.14 -21.14 -8.17
N ASP A 392 13.32 -21.38 -7.59
CA ASP A 392 13.75 -22.73 -7.20
C ASP A 392 13.33 -23.06 -5.75
N ALA A 393 12.41 -24.01 -5.63
CA ALA A 393 11.87 -24.51 -4.37
C ALA A 393 12.95 -25.04 -3.40
N LYS A 394 14.10 -25.52 -3.90
CA LYS A 394 15.16 -26.12 -3.08
C LYS A 394 15.73 -25.13 -2.07
N TYR A 395 15.90 -23.86 -2.46
CA TYR A 395 16.52 -22.86 -1.59
C TYR A 395 15.62 -22.55 -0.38
N TYR A 396 14.31 -22.43 -0.61
CA TYR A 396 13.32 -22.26 0.46
C TYR A 396 13.29 -23.47 1.39
N SER A 397 13.29 -24.68 0.83
CA SER A 397 13.34 -25.91 1.64
C SER A 397 14.60 -25.96 2.51
N ASN A 398 15.76 -25.62 1.96
CA ASN A 398 17.02 -25.64 2.69
C ASN A 398 17.06 -24.55 3.78
N ARG A 399 16.55 -23.34 3.52
CA ARG A 399 16.45 -22.30 4.53
C ARG A 399 15.45 -22.63 5.64
N ALA A 400 14.31 -23.26 5.29
CA ALA A 400 13.36 -23.79 6.27
C ALA A 400 13.99 -24.84 7.20
N ALA A 401 14.93 -25.65 6.69
CA ALA A 401 15.72 -26.57 7.51
C ALA A 401 16.50 -25.84 8.61
N CYS A 402 17.18 -24.75 8.24
CA CYS A 402 17.94 -23.92 9.18
C CYS A 402 17.01 -23.30 10.21
N TYR A 403 15.87 -22.72 9.79
CA TYR A 403 14.90 -22.14 10.71
C TYR A 403 14.33 -23.16 11.69
N THR A 404 14.11 -24.40 11.25
CA THR A 404 13.70 -25.51 12.14
C THR A 404 14.76 -25.76 13.21
N LYS A 405 16.05 -25.77 12.84
CA LYS A 405 17.17 -25.95 13.79
C LYS A 405 17.35 -24.77 14.74
N LEU A 406 17.01 -23.57 14.29
CA LEU A 406 17.06 -22.33 15.09
C LEU A 406 15.81 -22.11 15.95
N GLY A 407 14.77 -22.95 15.82
CA GLY A 407 13.49 -22.77 16.50
C GLY A 407 12.61 -21.64 15.94
N ALA A 408 13.00 -21.04 14.82
CA ALA A 408 12.27 -19.96 14.14
C ALA A 408 11.14 -20.52 13.26
N PHE A 409 10.20 -21.23 13.87
CA PHE A 409 9.20 -22.03 13.17
C PHE A 409 8.31 -21.21 12.22
N ASP A 410 7.92 -19.98 12.59
CA ASP A 410 7.09 -19.13 11.73
C ASP A 410 7.76 -18.77 10.40
N LEU A 411 9.07 -18.48 10.43
CA LEU A 411 9.85 -18.19 9.22
C LEU A 411 10.04 -19.44 8.37
N GLY A 412 10.31 -20.58 9.03
CA GLY A 412 10.39 -21.87 8.35
C GLY A 412 9.09 -22.28 7.68
N LEU A 413 7.95 -22.04 8.32
CA LEU A 413 6.63 -22.39 7.77
C LEU A 413 6.34 -21.59 6.50
N LYS A 414 6.63 -20.28 6.50
CA LYS A 414 6.51 -19.42 5.30
C LYS A 414 7.38 -19.92 4.16
N ASP A 415 8.62 -20.32 4.44
CA ASP A 415 9.51 -20.89 3.43
C ASP A 415 8.99 -22.24 2.91
N CYS A 416 8.46 -23.10 3.78
CA CYS A 416 7.82 -24.34 3.38
C CYS A 416 6.58 -24.12 2.51
N GLU A 417 5.76 -23.10 2.82
CA GLU A 417 4.60 -22.72 2.01
C GLU A 417 5.03 -22.24 0.63
N LYS A 418 6.02 -21.34 0.55
CA LYS A 418 6.54 -20.89 -0.74
C LYS A 418 7.20 -22.02 -1.53
N CYS A 419 7.90 -22.93 -0.84
CA CYS A 419 8.51 -24.10 -1.44
C CYS A 419 7.48 -25.01 -2.13
N VAL A 420 6.36 -25.31 -1.47
CA VAL A 420 5.32 -26.19 -2.05
C VAL A 420 4.39 -25.46 -3.01
N GLU A 421 4.34 -24.12 -2.96
CA GLU A 421 3.72 -23.29 -3.99
C GLU A 421 4.52 -23.33 -5.30
N LEU A 422 5.85 -23.22 -5.22
CA LEU A 422 6.76 -23.28 -6.37
C LEU A 422 6.84 -24.68 -6.99
N ASP A 423 6.98 -25.71 -6.14
CA ASP A 423 6.96 -27.11 -6.59
C ASP A 423 6.09 -27.97 -5.64
N PRO A 424 4.80 -28.16 -5.98
CA PRO A 424 3.90 -29.00 -5.20
C PRO A 424 4.32 -30.46 -5.09
N LYS A 425 5.17 -30.97 -6.00
CA LYS A 425 5.67 -32.35 -6.01
C LYS A 425 6.96 -32.50 -5.19
N PHE A 426 7.50 -31.41 -4.65
CA PHE A 426 8.72 -31.44 -3.87
C PHE A 426 8.50 -32.05 -2.49
N VAL A 427 8.66 -33.38 -2.37
CA VAL A 427 8.44 -34.17 -1.15
C VAL A 427 9.11 -33.56 0.07
N LYS A 428 10.37 -33.12 -0.05
CA LYS A 428 11.13 -32.51 1.07
C LYS A 428 10.46 -31.23 1.60
N GLY A 429 9.78 -30.45 0.75
CA GLY A 429 9.01 -29.28 1.17
C GLY A 429 7.89 -29.65 2.14
N TRP A 430 7.10 -30.68 1.78
CA TRP A 430 6.01 -31.20 2.60
C TRP A 430 6.48 -31.86 3.90
N VAL A 431 7.56 -32.64 3.86
CA VAL A 431 8.17 -33.24 5.06
C VAL A 431 8.63 -32.17 6.03
N ARG A 432 9.33 -31.13 5.55
CA ARG A 432 9.77 -30.01 6.40
C ARG A 432 8.58 -29.23 6.96
N LYS A 433 7.54 -29.01 6.17
CA LYS A 433 6.29 -28.39 6.62
C LYS A 433 5.68 -29.17 7.78
N GLY A 434 5.60 -30.50 7.64
CA GLY A 434 5.13 -31.40 8.70
C GLY A 434 5.96 -31.29 9.97
N LYS A 435 7.29 -31.31 9.86
CA LYS A 435 8.22 -31.20 10.99
C LYS A 435 8.08 -29.88 11.75
N ILE A 436 7.96 -28.77 11.02
CA ILE A 436 7.77 -27.44 11.62
C ILE A 436 6.41 -27.37 12.34
N LEU A 437 5.33 -27.83 11.68
CA LEU A 437 4.00 -27.86 12.30
C LEU A 437 3.95 -28.75 13.53
N GLN A 438 4.67 -29.88 13.52
CA GLN A 438 4.86 -30.73 14.68
C GLN A 438 5.60 -30.02 15.81
N GLY A 439 6.68 -29.28 15.49
CA GLY A 439 7.40 -28.43 16.46
C GLY A 439 6.53 -27.32 17.06
N MET A 440 5.58 -26.80 16.28
CA MET A 440 4.56 -25.83 16.72
C MET A 440 3.36 -26.48 17.43
N GLN A 441 3.37 -27.79 17.68
CA GLN A 441 2.26 -28.56 18.27
C GLN A 441 0.95 -28.54 17.46
N GLN A 442 1.01 -28.17 16.18
CA GLN A 442 -0.14 -28.20 15.26
C GLN A 442 -0.27 -29.58 14.60
N HIS A 443 -0.45 -30.62 15.43
CA HIS A 443 -0.38 -32.03 15.03
C HIS A 443 -1.33 -32.38 13.87
N ARG A 444 -2.56 -31.84 13.87
CA ARG A 444 -3.55 -32.12 12.80
C ARG A 444 -3.10 -31.58 11.44
N LYS A 445 -2.48 -30.40 11.40
CA LYS A 445 -1.94 -29.83 10.16
C LYS A 445 -0.66 -30.56 9.75
N ALA A 446 0.16 -30.99 10.72
CA ALA A 446 1.35 -31.79 10.46
C ALA A 446 0.99 -33.14 9.80
N VAL A 447 -0.04 -33.84 10.30
CA VAL A 447 -0.56 -35.07 9.69
C VAL A 447 -0.92 -34.86 8.23
N LYS A 448 -1.67 -33.79 7.91
CA LYS A 448 -2.02 -33.48 6.51
C LYS A 448 -0.78 -33.28 5.63
N ALA A 449 0.20 -32.51 6.11
CA ALA A 449 1.44 -32.28 5.36
C ALA A 449 2.23 -33.58 5.13
N TYR A 450 2.31 -34.45 6.13
CA TYR A 450 2.95 -35.77 5.98
C TYR A 450 2.17 -36.72 5.07
N GLN A 451 0.83 -36.70 5.12
CA GLN A 451 -0.01 -37.45 4.17
C GLN A 451 0.25 -37.00 2.74
N THR A 452 0.33 -35.70 2.49
CA THR A 452 0.68 -35.18 1.16
C THR A 452 2.08 -35.65 0.76
N ALA A 453 3.07 -35.58 1.64
CA ALA A 453 4.40 -36.11 1.36
C ALA A 453 4.39 -37.62 1.01
N LEU A 454 3.63 -38.42 1.77
CA LEU A 454 3.49 -39.87 1.53
C LEU A 454 2.68 -40.20 0.28
N SER A 455 1.74 -39.35 -0.13
CA SER A 455 1.04 -39.52 -1.40
C SER A 455 1.94 -39.31 -2.61
N LEU A 456 2.98 -38.48 -2.45
CA LEU A 456 3.99 -38.22 -3.47
C LEU A 456 5.13 -39.25 -3.44
N ASP A 457 5.55 -39.66 -2.25
CA ASP A 457 6.57 -40.70 -2.02
C ASP A 457 6.14 -41.62 -0.86
N PRO A 458 5.47 -42.75 -1.16
CA PRO A 458 4.96 -43.68 -0.16
C PRO A 458 6.03 -44.33 0.72
N TYR A 459 7.29 -44.33 0.28
CA TYR A 459 8.41 -44.96 1.01
C TYR A 459 9.25 -43.96 1.79
N ASN A 460 8.80 -42.70 1.87
CA ASN A 460 9.52 -41.67 2.61
C ASN A 460 9.53 -41.97 4.11
N ALA A 461 10.69 -42.37 4.64
CA ALA A 461 10.84 -42.75 6.04
C ALA A 461 10.52 -41.59 7.00
N GLU A 462 11.02 -40.38 6.70
CA GLU A 462 10.78 -39.19 7.54
C GLU A 462 9.30 -38.80 7.58
N ALA A 463 8.60 -38.88 6.43
CA ALA A 463 7.17 -38.61 6.37
C ALA A 463 6.36 -39.68 7.11
N SER A 464 6.73 -40.95 6.97
CA SER A 464 6.06 -42.08 7.64
C SER A 464 6.21 -42.00 9.15
N GLU A 465 7.42 -41.69 9.64
CA GLU A 465 7.70 -41.51 11.06
C GLU A 465 6.96 -40.29 11.62
N GLY A 466 7.05 -39.14 10.93
CA GLY A 466 6.33 -37.93 11.31
C GLY A 466 4.82 -38.12 11.34
N TYR A 467 4.27 -38.83 10.35
CA TYR A 467 2.86 -39.22 10.31
C TYR A 467 2.50 -40.08 11.52
N ARG A 468 3.23 -41.16 11.81
CA ARG A 468 2.95 -42.04 12.97
C ARG A 468 3.06 -41.26 14.27
N SER A 469 4.11 -40.47 14.45
CA SER A 469 4.34 -39.66 15.67
C SER A 469 3.18 -38.69 15.93
N CYS A 470 2.69 -38.01 14.88
CA CYS A 470 1.53 -37.12 15.01
C CYS A 470 0.19 -37.86 15.08
N SER A 471 0.06 -39.05 14.49
CA SER A 471 -1.16 -39.88 14.48
C SER A 471 -1.41 -40.63 15.78
N VAL A 472 -0.36 -41.08 16.48
CA VAL A 472 -0.46 -41.66 17.84
C VAL A 472 -1.10 -40.67 18.83
N TYR A 473 -1.01 -39.36 18.55
CA TYR A 473 -1.71 -38.32 19.30
C TYR A 473 -3.25 -38.39 19.18
N PHE A 474 -3.76 -39.00 18.10
CA PHE A 474 -5.19 -39.14 17.79
C PHE A 474 -5.73 -40.56 18.05
N ASP A 475 -4.89 -41.60 17.99
CA ASP A 475 -5.22 -43.00 18.30
C ASP A 475 -5.04 -43.36 19.80
N SER A 476 -4.90 -42.38 20.68
CA SER A 476 -4.81 -42.63 22.12
C SER A 476 -6.15 -43.16 22.67
N ASN A 477 -6.12 -44.05 23.67
CA ASN A 477 -7.30 -44.56 24.38
C ASN A 477 -8.31 -43.41 24.66
N PRO A 478 -9.63 -43.57 24.41
CA PRO A 478 -10.63 -42.52 24.64
C PRO A 478 -10.53 -41.83 26.01
N GLU A 479 -10.08 -42.54 27.05
CA GLU A 479 -9.83 -41.96 28.37
C GLU A 479 -8.62 -41.00 28.40
N GLU A 480 -7.56 -41.28 27.66
CA GLU A 480 -6.39 -40.39 27.56
C GLU A 480 -6.68 -39.16 26.71
N VAL A 481 -7.43 -39.31 25.61
CA VAL A 481 -7.93 -38.19 24.80
C VAL A 481 -8.79 -37.27 25.68
N ARG A 482 -9.71 -37.86 26.46
CA ARG A 482 -10.55 -37.11 27.41
C ARG A 482 -9.72 -36.43 28.50
N LYS A 483 -8.77 -37.13 29.13
CA LYS A 483 -7.91 -36.59 30.18
C LYS A 483 -7.06 -35.43 29.67
N ARG A 484 -6.53 -35.53 28.46
CA ARG A 484 -5.71 -34.48 27.82
C ARG A 484 -6.53 -33.29 27.39
N ALA A 485 -7.67 -33.50 26.74
CA ALA A 485 -8.56 -32.41 26.36
C ALA A 485 -9.11 -31.67 27.58
N MET A 486 -9.37 -32.38 28.69
CA MET A 486 -9.72 -31.78 29.97
C MET A 486 -8.55 -31.11 30.70
N ALA A 487 -7.30 -31.24 30.23
CA ALA A 487 -6.17 -30.48 30.76
C ALA A 487 -6.05 -29.08 30.11
N ASP A 488 -6.72 -28.84 28.98
CA ASP A 488 -6.78 -27.52 28.33
C ASP A 488 -7.87 -26.65 29.00
N PRO A 489 -7.51 -25.54 29.66
CA PRO A 489 -8.48 -24.65 30.32
C PRO A 489 -9.50 -24.04 29.35
N GLU A 490 -9.12 -23.84 28.08
CA GLU A 490 -10.00 -23.30 27.05
C GLU A 490 -11.07 -24.33 26.67
N VAL A 491 -10.68 -25.59 26.50
CA VAL A 491 -11.62 -26.71 26.29
C VAL A 491 -12.55 -26.87 27.49
N GLN A 492 -12.04 -26.76 28.72
CA GLN A 492 -12.89 -26.78 29.92
C GLN A 492 -13.92 -25.64 29.93
N ASN A 493 -13.52 -24.43 29.54
CA ASN A 493 -14.40 -23.27 29.48
C ASN A 493 -15.48 -23.45 28.41
N ILE A 494 -15.12 -23.98 27.24
CA ILE A 494 -16.09 -24.31 26.18
C ILE A 494 -17.09 -25.36 26.67
N LEU A 495 -16.65 -26.39 27.38
CA LEU A 495 -17.53 -27.43 27.93
C LEU A 495 -18.35 -26.98 29.15
N ARG A 496 -18.01 -25.85 29.78
CA ARG A 496 -18.79 -25.24 30.86
C ARG A 496 -19.83 -24.26 30.34
N ASP A 497 -19.69 -23.77 29.11
CA ASP A 497 -20.63 -22.88 28.46
C ASP A 497 -21.99 -23.60 28.25
N PRO A 498 -23.08 -23.12 28.90
CA PRO A 498 -24.40 -23.74 28.78
C PRO A 498 -24.93 -23.79 27.35
N ALA A 499 -24.61 -22.78 26.53
CA ALA A 499 -25.03 -22.74 25.13
C ALA A 499 -24.31 -23.83 24.33
N MET A 500 -23.01 -24.03 24.56
CA MET A 500 -22.24 -25.07 23.90
C MET A 500 -22.68 -26.48 24.32
N ARG A 501 -23.05 -26.70 25.58
CA ARG A 501 -23.60 -27.99 26.03
C ARG A 501 -24.87 -28.36 25.28
N LEU A 502 -25.78 -27.40 25.14
CA LEU A 502 -27.05 -27.60 24.44
C LEU A 502 -26.82 -27.88 22.95
N ILE A 503 -25.84 -27.21 22.33
CA ILE A 503 -25.44 -27.46 20.95
C ILE A 503 -24.83 -28.86 20.78
N LEU A 504 -23.94 -29.28 21.67
CA LEU A 504 -23.35 -30.62 21.64
C LEU A 504 -24.39 -31.73 21.86
N GLU A 505 -25.40 -31.49 22.70
CA GLU A 505 -26.54 -32.40 22.91
C GLU A 505 -27.45 -32.46 21.68
N GLN A 506 -27.71 -31.32 21.03
CA GLN A 506 -28.45 -31.27 19.76
C GLN A 506 -27.68 -32.00 18.64
N MET A 507 -26.36 -31.86 18.59
CA MET A 507 -25.51 -32.56 17.60
C MET A 507 -25.56 -34.09 17.75
N GLN A 508 -25.76 -34.62 18.96
CA GLN A 508 -25.91 -36.06 19.16
C GLN A 508 -27.24 -36.61 18.64
N ASN A 509 -28.28 -35.77 18.63
CA ASN A 509 -29.64 -36.16 18.29
C ASN A 509 -30.05 -35.77 16.85
N ASP A 510 -29.44 -34.73 16.27
CA ASP A 510 -29.70 -34.26 14.91
C ASP A 510 -28.41 -33.75 14.22
N PRO A 511 -27.80 -34.56 13.35
CA PRO A 511 -26.61 -34.18 12.59
C PRO A 511 -26.81 -32.97 11.66
N LYS A 512 -28.05 -32.62 11.28
CA LYS A 512 -28.32 -31.45 10.42
C LYS A 512 -28.25 -30.13 11.20
N ALA A 513 -28.57 -30.14 12.49
CA ALA A 513 -28.48 -28.96 13.36
C ALA A 513 -27.05 -28.38 13.43
N LEU A 514 -26.03 -29.22 13.20
CA LEU A 514 -24.62 -28.80 13.11
C LEU A 514 -24.38 -27.74 12.03
N GLN A 515 -25.01 -27.88 10.86
CA GLN A 515 -24.79 -26.92 9.75
C GLN A 515 -25.34 -25.53 10.07
N ASP A 516 -26.41 -25.44 10.87
CA ASP A 516 -26.99 -24.17 11.27
C ASP A 516 -26.16 -23.47 12.37
N HIS A 517 -25.60 -24.23 13.31
CA HIS A 517 -24.73 -23.69 14.35
C HIS A 517 -23.37 -23.23 13.82
N LEU A 518 -22.84 -23.88 12.78
CA LEU A 518 -21.59 -23.48 12.11
C LEU A 518 -21.70 -22.14 11.37
N LYS A 519 -22.90 -21.60 11.13
CA LYS A 519 -23.10 -20.26 10.56
C LYS A 519 -22.69 -19.14 11.53
N ASN A 520 -22.62 -19.42 12.83
CA ASN A 520 -22.12 -18.48 13.82
C ASN A 520 -20.60 -18.65 13.99
N PRO A 521 -19.78 -17.65 13.65
CA PRO A 521 -18.32 -17.75 13.69
C PRO A 521 -17.77 -18.12 15.07
N ALA A 522 -18.37 -17.59 16.15
CA ALA A 522 -17.92 -17.84 17.51
C ALA A 522 -18.24 -19.27 17.98
N ILE A 523 -19.32 -19.87 17.47
CA ILE A 523 -19.68 -21.27 17.75
C ILE A 523 -18.82 -22.20 16.90
N ALA A 524 -18.59 -21.85 15.64
CA ALA A 524 -17.73 -22.61 14.74
C ALA A 524 -16.29 -22.73 15.27
N GLU A 525 -15.72 -21.64 15.80
CA GLU A 525 -14.38 -21.64 16.40
C GLU A 525 -14.31 -22.56 17.64
N LYS A 526 -15.31 -22.48 18.53
CA LYS A 526 -15.42 -23.36 19.71
C LYS A 526 -15.57 -24.83 19.32
N LEU A 527 -16.41 -25.14 18.33
CA LEU A 527 -16.57 -26.50 17.80
C LEU A 527 -15.28 -27.00 17.14
N GLN A 528 -14.59 -26.15 16.40
CA GLN A 528 -13.31 -26.47 15.80
C GLN A 528 -12.26 -26.81 16.86
N LYS A 529 -12.19 -26.04 17.95
CA LYS A 529 -11.31 -26.33 19.09
C LYS A 529 -11.62 -27.69 19.74
N LEU A 530 -12.90 -28.04 19.90
CA LEU A 530 -13.31 -29.35 20.41
C LEU A 530 -12.97 -30.50 19.44
N LEU A 531 -13.11 -30.28 18.12
CA LEU A 531 -12.70 -31.23 17.08
C LEU A 531 -11.17 -31.43 17.05
N GLU A 532 -10.40 -30.37 17.25
CA GLU A 532 -8.94 -30.42 17.36
C GLU A 532 -8.47 -31.12 18.63
N SER A 533 -9.26 -31.06 19.71
CA SER A 533 -9.00 -31.77 20.97
C SER A 533 -9.30 -33.28 20.90
N GLY A 534 -9.97 -33.75 19.84
CA GLY A 534 -10.38 -35.15 19.67
C GLY A 534 -11.59 -35.56 20.53
N LEU A 535 -12.20 -34.65 21.29
CA LEU A 535 -13.40 -34.92 22.10
C LEU A 535 -14.69 -35.08 21.28
N VAL A 536 -14.73 -34.44 20.12
CA VAL A 536 -15.88 -34.46 19.22
C VAL A 536 -15.39 -34.96 17.87
N ALA A 537 -16.15 -35.85 17.24
CA ALA A 537 -15.97 -36.27 15.86
C ALA A 537 -17.25 -35.94 15.08
N ILE A 538 -17.11 -35.52 13.82
CA ILE A 538 -18.23 -35.39 12.89
C ILE A 538 -18.22 -36.69 12.06
N HIS A 539 -19.29 -37.49 12.15
CA HIS A 539 -19.49 -38.70 11.37
C HIS A 539 -20.43 -38.47 10.20
#